data_AF-A0A969L9Z9-F1
#
_entry.id   AF-A0A969L9Z9-F1
#
_cell.length_a   1.000
_cell.length_b   1.000
_cell.length_c   1.000
_cell.angle_alpha   90.00
_cell.angle_beta   90.00
_cell.angle_gamma   90.00
#
_symmetry.space_group_name_H-M   'P 1'
#
loop_
_entity.id
_entity.type
_entity.pdbx_description
1 polymer ?
#
loop_
_entity_poly.entity_id
_entity_poly.type
_entity_poly.pdbx_seq_one_letter_code
_entity_poly.pdbx_strand_id
1 'polypeptide(L)'
;MLIIKQPTANQPEDKPNPQPPGPQPGKETPEKPKPQGSTYDQRVIHPRTVPGEMYLGQLRLTLTPQAQQAIQKDVDLLMRSRKYYIDKLKRIDIYMVIIEQELKSANLPADFKYLPIQESALIANAISRSNAVGYWQFKEAAAREVGLAVDAKVDERMNIVAASQGAARLPEEKQSLLPKLAVYPSFL
;
A
#
# COMPACT_ATOMS: atom_id res chain seq x y z
N MET A 1 0.33 2.30 -72.73
CA MET A 1 -0.53 2.80 -73.83
C MET A 1 -1.96 2.81 -73.31
N LEU A 2 -2.69 3.91 -73.49
CA LEU A 2 -3.96 4.19 -72.81
C LEU A 2 -5.15 3.68 -73.63
N ILE A 3 -6.11 2.95 -73.03
CA ILE A 3 -7.50 2.84 -73.53
C ILE A 3 -8.46 2.82 -72.33
N ILE A 4 -9.48 3.66 -72.38
CA ILE A 4 -10.59 3.75 -71.41
C ILE A 4 -11.87 3.31 -72.12
N LYS A 5 -12.77 2.57 -71.44
CA LYS A 5 -14.19 2.46 -71.82
C LYS A 5 -15.09 2.43 -70.58
N GLN A 6 -16.03 3.38 -70.53
CA GLN A 6 -17.29 3.31 -69.76
C GLN A 6 -18.35 2.67 -70.70
N PRO A 7 -19.36 1.90 -70.21
CA PRO A 7 -20.63 2.50 -69.73
C PRO A 7 -21.29 1.64 -68.60
N THR A 8 -22.52 1.83 -68.08
CA THR A 8 -23.63 2.80 -68.28
C THR A 8 -24.38 3.01 -66.94
N ALA A 9 -25.38 3.90 -66.88
CA ALA A 9 -26.33 4.00 -65.76
C ALA A 9 -27.63 3.19 -65.99
N ASN A 10 -28.37 2.87 -64.92
CA ASN A 10 -29.80 2.55 -64.95
C ASN A 10 -30.49 2.99 -63.64
N GLN A 11 -31.82 3.18 -63.71
CA GLN A 11 -32.65 3.91 -62.74
C GLN A 11 -33.18 3.06 -61.55
N PRO A 12 -33.78 3.68 -60.51
CA PRO A 12 -34.07 3.00 -59.24
C PRO A 12 -35.44 2.29 -59.22
N GLU A 13 -35.54 1.21 -58.44
CA GLU A 13 -36.81 0.56 -58.11
C GLU A 13 -37.08 0.52 -56.59
N ASP A 14 -38.36 0.37 -56.27
CA ASP A 14 -39.00 0.66 -54.98
C ASP A 14 -38.83 -0.47 -53.93
N LYS A 15 -38.92 -0.14 -52.63
CA LYS A 15 -38.63 -1.06 -51.52
C LYS A 15 -39.88 -1.54 -50.77
N PRO A 16 -40.14 -2.85 -50.69
CA PRO A 16 -41.00 -3.43 -49.66
C PRO A 16 -40.30 -3.41 -48.29
N ASN A 17 -41.05 -3.09 -47.23
CA ASN A 17 -40.54 -3.01 -45.85
C ASN A 17 -40.41 -4.42 -45.21
N PRO A 18 -39.25 -4.80 -44.63
CA PRO A 18 -39.07 -6.14 -44.06
C PRO A 18 -39.80 -6.35 -42.73
N GLN A 19 -40.31 -7.57 -42.52
CA GLN A 19 -40.94 -8.02 -41.27
C GLN A 19 -39.91 -8.19 -40.12
N PRO A 20 -40.34 -8.06 -38.85
CA PRO A 20 -39.43 -8.16 -37.70
C PRO A 20 -38.92 -9.60 -37.49
N PRO A 21 -37.63 -9.79 -37.12
CA PRO A 21 -37.07 -11.11 -36.90
C PRO A 21 -37.54 -11.73 -35.57
N GLY A 22 -37.74 -13.05 -35.58
CA GLY A 22 -38.03 -13.85 -34.38
C GLY A 22 -36.83 -13.95 -33.41
N PRO A 23 -37.05 -14.48 -32.19
CA PRO A 23 -36.04 -14.50 -31.14
C PRO A 23 -34.86 -15.42 -31.50
N GLN A 24 -33.64 -14.89 -31.40
CA GLN A 24 -32.40 -15.66 -31.58
C GLN A 24 -32.00 -16.40 -30.29
N PRO A 25 -31.41 -17.61 -30.38
CA PRO A 25 -30.92 -18.35 -29.22
C PRO A 25 -29.78 -17.63 -28.51
N GLY A 26 -29.67 -17.86 -27.20
CA GLY A 26 -28.74 -17.15 -26.31
C GLY A 26 -27.27 -17.35 -26.69
N LYS A 27 -26.50 -16.26 -26.63
CA LYS A 27 -25.04 -16.30 -26.79
C LYS A 27 -24.40 -16.81 -25.49
N GLU A 28 -23.82 -18.01 -25.53
CA GLU A 28 -22.90 -18.44 -24.48
C GLU A 28 -21.75 -17.43 -24.38
N THR A 29 -21.56 -16.86 -23.20
CA THR A 29 -20.49 -15.89 -22.95
C THR A 29 -19.22 -16.66 -22.62
N PRO A 30 -18.03 -16.33 -23.20
CA PRO A 30 -16.80 -17.03 -22.88
C PRO A 30 -16.53 -17.01 -21.37
N GLU A 31 -16.31 -18.18 -20.77
CA GLU A 31 -15.95 -18.29 -19.35
C GLU A 31 -14.67 -17.48 -19.12
N LYS A 32 -14.72 -16.49 -18.22
CA LYS A 32 -13.54 -15.70 -17.88
C LYS A 32 -12.47 -16.64 -17.32
N PRO A 33 -11.19 -16.54 -17.76
CA PRO A 33 -10.13 -17.35 -17.18
C PRO A 33 -10.09 -17.13 -15.67
N LYS A 34 -10.12 -18.23 -14.91
CA LYS A 34 -9.99 -18.21 -13.44
C LYS A 34 -8.70 -17.45 -13.10
N PRO A 35 -8.71 -16.48 -12.18
CA PRO A 35 -7.54 -15.66 -11.92
C PRO A 35 -6.38 -16.53 -11.43
N GLN A 36 -5.32 -16.66 -12.24
CA GLN A 36 -4.04 -17.17 -11.77
C GLN A 36 -3.63 -16.33 -10.54
N GLY A 37 -3.49 -17.00 -9.39
CA GLY A 37 -3.08 -16.36 -8.14
C GLY A 37 -1.76 -15.62 -8.31
N SER A 38 -1.63 -14.46 -7.65
CA SER A 38 -0.47 -13.59 -7.87
C SER A 38 0.84 -14.29 -7.44
N THR A 39 1.97 -13.91 -8.04
CA THR A 39 3.28 -14.44 -7.60
C THR A 39 3.62 -14.07 -6.14
N TYR A 40 3.00 -13.02 -5.61
CA TYR A 40 2.98 -12.66 -4.18
C TYR A 40 2.29 -13.73 -3.31
N ASP A 41 1.15 -14.26 -3.76
CA ASP A 41 0.35 -15.23 -3.01
C ASP A 41 1.09 -16.53 -2.68
N GLN A 42 2.02 -16.94 -3.54
CA GLN A 42 2.75 -18.21 -3.42
C GLN A 42 4.05 -18.10 -2.63
N ARG A 43 4.75 -16.95 -2.70
CA ARG A 43 6.07 -16.80 -2.05
C ARG A 43 5.99 -16.34 -0.60
N VAL A 44 4.97 -15.54 -0.25
CA VAL A 44 5.01 -14.70 0.97
C VAL A 44 4.18 -15.27 2.14
N ILE A 45 3.36 -16.30 1.91
CA ILE A 45 2.44 -16.87 2.92
C ILE A 45 2.87 -18.28 3.32
N HIS A 46 4.12 -18.38 3.79
CA HIS A 46 4.60 -19.50 4.58
C HIS A 46 4.50 -19.13 6.06
N PRO A 47 4.07 -20.03 6.98
CA PRO A 47 4.10 -19.77 8.41
C PRO A 47 5.50 -19.31 8.83
N ARG A 48 5.62 -18.10 9.37
CA ARG A 48 6.89 -17.60 9.88
C ARG A 48 7.02 -17.96 11.35
N THR A 49 8.04 -18.75 11.68
CA THR A 49 8.48 -18.92 13.05
C THR A 49 9.31 -17.71 13.46
N VAL A 50 8.99 -17.11 14.61
CA VAL A 50 9.84 -16.07 15.22
C VAL A 50 11.16 -16.72 15.65
N PRO A 51 12.33 -16.23 15.21
CA PRO A 51 13.61 -16.82 15.61
C PRO A 51 13.93 -16.51 17.08
N GLY A 52 14.71 -17.37 17.74
CA GLY A 52 15.17 -17.13 19.11
C GLY A 52 16.21 -15.99 19.22
N GLU A 53 16.84 -15.63 18.10
CA GLU A 53 17.71 -14.46 18.00
C GLU A 53 17.41 -13.66 16.74
N MET A 54 17.52 -12.34 16.81
CA MET A 54 17.36 -11.43 15.68
C MET A 54 18.19 -10.15 15.84
N TYR A 55 18.27 -9.35 14.79
CA TYR A 55 18.91 -8.03 14.80
C TYR A 55 17.87 -6.94 14.57
N LEU A 56 17.97 -5.85 15.34
CA LEU A 56 17.35 -4.56 15.03
C LEU A 56 18.47 -3.53 14.97
N GLY A 57 18.85 -3.12 13.74
CA GLY A 57 20.08 -2.38 13.49
C GLY A 57 21.30 -3.09 14.05
N GLN A 58 22.04 -2.39 14.92
CA GLN A 58 23.23 -2.90 15.58
C GLN A 58 22.92 -3.72 16.86
N LEU A 59 21.65 -3.78 17.29
CA LEU A 59 21.25 -4.52 18.49
C LEU A 59 20.97 -5.99 18.14
N ARG A 60 21.77 -6.91 18.69
CA ARG A 60 21.43 -8.34 18.75
C ARG A 60 20.44 -8.56 19.89
N LEU A 61 19.26 -9.07 19.56
CA LEU A 61 18.24 -9.48 20.51
C LEU A 61 18.26 -11.00 20.65
N THR A 62 18.43 -11.49 21.87
CA THR A 62 18.17 -12.89 22.24
C THR A 62 16.82 -12.92 22.97
N LEU A 63 15.84 -13.60 22.37
CA LEU A 63 14.48 -13.67 22.89
C LEU A 63 14.34 -14.83 23.88
N THR A 64 13.73 -14.58 25.03
CA THR A 64 13.29 -15.66 25.91
C THR A 64 12.18 -16.47 25.23
N PRO A 65 11.97 -17.76 25.55
CA PRO A 65 10.88 -18.55 24.97
C PRO A 65 9.50 -17.90 25.15
N GLN A 66 9.29 -17.19 26.27
CA GLN A 66 8.06 -16.46 26.56
C GLN A 66 7.88 -15.23 25.66
N ALA A 67 8.95 -14.47 25.39
CA ALA A 67 8.93 -13.35 24.46
C ALA A 67 8.74 -13.82 23.01
N GLN A 68 9.45 -14.88 22.61
CA GLN A 68 9.29 -15.53 21.30
C GLN A 68 7.84 -15.99 21.08
N GLN A 69 7.21 -16.62 22.08
CA GLN A 69 5.81 -17.06 22.01
C GLN A 69 4.83 -15.87 21.96
N ALA A 70 5.10 -14.77 22.66
CA ALA A 70 4.28 -13.56 22.58
C ALA A 70 4.32 -12.97 21.16
N ILE A 71 5.51 -12.74 20.61
CA ILE A 71 5.69 -12.20 19.25
C ILE A 71 5.11 -13.17 18.20
N GLN A 72 5.19 -14.48 18.41
CA GLN A 72 4.58 -15.46 17.51
C GLN A 72 3.05 -15.27 17.42
N LYS A 73 2.37 -15.02 18.54
CA LYS A 73 0.92 -14.73 18.53
C LYS A 73 0.61 -13.47 17.72
N ASP A 74 1.44 -12.43 17.82
CA ASP A 74 1.26 -11.19 17.06
C ASP A 74 1.48 -11.42 15.55
N VAL A 75 2.47 -12.24 15.17
CA VAL A 75 2.70 -12.69 13.79
C VAL A 75 1.50 -13.49 13.27
N ASP A 76 0.99 -14.45 14.04
CA ASP A 76 -0.15 -15.28 13.66
C ASP A 76 -1.43 -14.43 13.49
N LEU A 77 -1.66 -13.46 14.38
CA LEU A 77 -2.77 -12.50 14.29
C LEU A 77 -2.65 -11.60 13.05
N LEU A 78 -1.45 -11.09 12.76
CA LEU A 78 -1.19 -10.28 11.56
C LEU A 78 -1.44 -11.07 10.26
N MET A 79 -1.08 -12.36 10.25
CA MET A 79 -1.23 -13.24 9.08
C MET A 79 -2.64 -13.84 8.95
N ARG A 80 -3.47 -13.81 10.00
CA ARG A 80 -4.86 -14.35 10.01
C ARG A 80 -5.72 -13.82 8.87
N SER A 81 -5.55 -12.55 8.49
CA SER A 81 -6.24 -11.96 7.33
C SER A 81 -5.31 -11.87 6.13
N ARG A 82 -5.36 -12.91 5.27
CA ARG A 82 -4.58 -12.99 4.02
C ARG A 82 -4.63 -11.71 3.19
N LYS A 83 -5.83 -11.14 2.97
CA LYS A 83 -6.00 -9.92 2.19
C LYS A 83 -5.27 -8.73 2.86
N TYR A 84 -5.47 -8.52 4.16
CA TYR A 84 -4.84 -7.42 4.89
C TYR A 84 -3.32 -7.54 4.90
N TYR A 85 -2.78 -8.74 5.11
CA TYR A 85 -1.34 -9.00 5.09
C TYR A 85 -0.73 -8.74 3.70
N ILE A 86 -1.33 -9.27 2.62
CA ILE A 86 -0.90 -9.00 1.24
C ILE A 86 -0.95 -7.50 0.91
N ASP A 87 -2.04 -6.82 1.29
CA ASP A 87 -2.18 -5.39 1.00
C ASP A 87 -1.19 -4.53 1.82
N LYS A 88 -0.84 -4.96 3.05
CA LYS A 88 0.24 -4.34 3.84
C LYS A 88 1.59 -4.54 3.16
N LEU A 89 1.92 -5.76 2.72
CA LEU A 89 3.17 -6.07 2.02
C LEU A 89 3.34 -5.22 0.76
N LYS A 90 2.35 -5.19 -0.13
CA LYS A 90 2.40 -4.34 -1.34
C LYS A 90 2.74 -2.87 -1.04
N ARG A 91 2.29 -2.32 0.09
CA ARG A 91 2.64 -0.95 0.50
C ARG A 91 4.07 -0.85 1.02
N ILE A 92 4.57 -1.86 1.75
CA ILE A 92 5.99 -1.96 2.13
C ILE A 92 6.87 -1.96 0.87
N ASP A 93 6.55 -2.79 -0.12
CA ASP A 93 7.33 -2.91 -1.36
C ASP A 93 7.36 -1.62 -2.20
N ILE A 94 6.30 -0.80 -2.12
CA ILE A 94 6.22 0.51 -2.81
C ILE A 94 6.95 1.61 -2.03
N TYR A 95 6.73 1.72 -0.71
CA TYR A 95 7.14 2.90 0.06
C TYR A 95 8.48 2.76 0.78
N MET A 96 8.98 1.54 1.04
CA MET A 96 10.25 1.35 1.77
C MET A 96 11.42 2.03 1.07
N VAL A 97 11.52 1.95 -0.26
CA VAL A 97 12.62 2.57 -1.02
C VAL A 97 12.66 4.08 -0.81
N ILE A 98 11.49 4.73 -0.74
CA ILE A 98 11.38 6.18 -0.48
C ILE A 98 11.80 6.50 0.96
N ILE A 99 11.28 5.76 1.94
CA ILE A 99 11.62 5.97 3.35
C ILE A 99 13.13 5.75 3.59
N GLU A 100 13.72 4.70 3.02
CA GLU A 100 15.16 4.43 3.13
C GLU A 100 16.02 5.52 2.50
N GLN A 101 15.56 6.16 1.41
CA GLN A 101 16.25 7.30 0.79
C GLN A 101 16.22 8.53 1.70
N GLU A 102 15.07 8.87 2.30
CA GLU A 102 14.94 10.03 3.20
C GLU A 102 15.64 9.81 4.55
N LEU A 103 15.64 8.59 5.10
CA LEU A 103 16.41 8.27 6.29
C LEU A 103 17.92 8.35 6.02
N LYS A 104 18.37 7.87 4.85
CA LYS A 104 19.77 7.94 4.45
C LYS A 104 20.24 9.38 4.19
N SER A 105 19.42 10.22 3.57
CA SER A 105 19.75 11.63 3.32
C SER A 105 19.89 12.42 4.63
N ALA A 106 19.13 12.04 5.66
CA ALA A 106 19.21 12.59 7.01
C ALA A 106 20.24 11.91 7.95
N ASN A 107 21.03 10.95 7.44
CA ASN A 107 22.00 10.16 8.23
C ASN A 107 21.37 9.42 9.43
N LEU A 108 20.14 8.93 9.28
CA LEU A 108 19.43 8.18 10.31
C LEU A 108 19.57 6.65 10.16
N PRO A 109 19.49 5.89 11.26
CA PRO A 109 19.44 4.43 11.24
C PRO A 109 18.32 3.90 10.33
N ALA A 110 18.66 2.95 9.46
CA ALA A 110 17.73 2.38 8.49
C ALA A 110 16.51 1.71 9.15
N ASP A 111 16.64 1.21 10.38
CA ASP A 111 15.57 0.53 11.12
C ASP A 111 14.39 1.45 11.49
N PHE A 112 14.56 2.77 11.46
CA PHE A 112 13.42 3.69 11.63
C PHE A 112 12.36 3.53 10.52
N LYS A 113 12.69 2.87 9.39
CA LYS A 113 11.72 2.50 8.35
C LYS A 113 10.60 1.59 8.84
N TYR A 114 10.80 0.85 9.94
CA TYR A 114 9.77 -0.02 10.51
C TYR A 114 8.69 0.76 11.27
N LEU A 115 8.96 1.99 11.73
CA LEU A 115 8.00 2.84 12.45
C LEU A 115 6.72 3.14 11.63
N PRO A 116 6.76 3.68 10.39
CA PRO A 116 5.55 3.96 9.63
C PRO A 116 4.76 2.69 9.21
N ILE A 117 5.36 1.50 9.29
CA ILE A 117 4.64 0.22 9.15
C ILE A 117 3.79 -0.06 10.40
N GLN A 118 4.31 0.23 11.58
CA GLN A 118 3.63 0.02 12.86
C GLN A 118 2.58 1.11 13.13
N GLU A 119 2.90 2.37 12.86
CA GLU A 119 2.02 3.51 13.14
C GLU A 119 0.78 3.60 12.23
N SER A 120 0.94 3.30 10.93
CA SER A 120 -0.15 3.47 9.95
C SER A 120 -0.38 2.27 9.03
N ALA A 121 0.41 1.20 9.14
CA ALA A 121 0.50 0.18 8.10
C ALA A 121 0.78 0.76 6.70
N LEU A 122 1.53 1.87 6.64
CA LEU A 122 1.81 2.68 5.45
C LEU A 122 0.54 3.20 4.73
N ILE A 123 -0.47 3.64 5.48
CA ILE A 123 -1.72 4.20 4.94
C ILE A 123 -1.66 5.73 4.99
N ALA A 124 -1.68 6.36 3.81
CA ALA A 124 -1.48 7.80 3.63
C ALA A 124 -2.49 8.67 4.40
N ASN A 125 -3.74 8.23 4.52
CA ASN A 125 -4.83 8.93 5.19
C ASN A 125 -5.25 8.25 6.51
N ALA A 126 -4.35 7.52 7.17
CA ALA A 126 -4.63 6.96 8.49
C ALA A 126 -4.85 8.08 9.51
N ILE A 127 -5.95 8.04 10.27
CA ILE A 127 -6.26 8.99 11.33
C ILE A 127 -6.51 8.21 12.63
N SER A 128 -5.72 8.46 13.66
CA SER A 128 -5.95 7.87 14.99
C SER A 128 -7.04 8.62 15.77
N ARG A 129 -7.60 7.96 16.79
CA ARG A 129 -8.62 8.52 17.70
C ARG A 129 -8.24 9.84 18.38
N SER A 130 -6.95 10.19 18.36
CA SER A 130 -6.40 11.42 18.96
C SER A 130 -5.87 12.41 17.91
N ASN A 131 -6.30 12.29 16.65
CA ASN A 131 -5.98 13.19 15.52
C ASN A 131 -4.48 13.23 15.14
N ALA A 132 -3.77 12.10 15.31
CA ALA A 132 -2.51 11.89 14.60
C ALA A 132 -2.81 11.37 13.18
N VAL A 133 -2.06 11.82 12.17
CA VAL A 133 -2.41 11.65 10.75
C VAL A 133 -1.25 11.10 9.92
N GLY A 134 -1.60 10.28 8.94
CA GLY A 134 -0.75 9.85 7.84
C GLY A 134 0.31 8.81 8.20
N TYR A 135 1.28 8.66 7.30
CA TYR A 135 2.24 7.54 7.31
C TYR A 135 2.99 7.37 8.63
N TRP A 136 3.39 8.49 9.23
CA TRP A 136 4.18 8.57 10.47
C TRP A 136 3.35 8.97 11.70
N GLN A 137 2.00 9.00 11.58
CA GLN A 137 1.07 9.42 12.64
C GLN A 137 1.49 10.73 13.33
N PHE A 138 1.61 11.81 12.55
CA PHE A 138 1.93 13.12 13.09
C PHE A 138 0.71 13.82 13.71
N LYS A 139 0.88 14.32 14.95
CA LYS A 139 0.03 15.40 15.49
C LYS A 139 0.25 16.66 14.66
N GLU A 140 -0.80 17.47 14.50
CA GLU A 140 -0.72 18.75 13.77
C GLU A 140 0.35 19.70 14.36
N ALA A 141 0.43 19.82 15.69
CA ALA A 141 1.46 20.62 16.35
C ALA A 141 2.89 20.13 16.01
N ALA A 142 3.16 18.83 16.17
CA ALA A 142 4.46 18.23 15.85
C ALA A 142 4.79 18.30 14.34
N ALA A 143 3.79 18.19 13.47
CA ALA A 143 3.95 18.37 12.03
C ALA A 143 4.43 19.79 11.68
N ARG A 144 3.80 20.81 12.29
CA ARG A 144 4.22 22.21 12.11
C ARG A 144 5.59 22.50 12.73
N GLU A 145 5.92 21.92 13.87
CA GLU A 145 7.28 22.01 14.48
C GLU A 145 8.37 21.53 13.52
N VAL A 146 8.13 20.44 12.78
CA VAL A 146 9.08 19.91 11.77
C VAL A 146 8.84 20.49 10.36
N GLY A 147 8.06 21.57 10.24
CA GLY A 147 7.89 22.34 9.01
C GLY A 147 7.02 21.69 7.92
N LEU A 148 6.05 20.86 8.29
CA LEU A 148 5.01 20.35 7.38
C LEU A 148 3.83 21.32 7.27
N ALA A 149 3.35 21.55 6.06
CA ALA A 149 2.11 22.25 5.80
C ALA A 149 0.89 21.40 6.23
N VAL A 150 0.05 21.97 7.09
CA VAL A 150 -1.22 21.39 7.54
C VAL A 150 -2.27 22.50 7.57
N ASP A 151 -3.14 22.51 6.56
CA ASP A 151 -4.27 23.42 6.40
C ASP A 151 -5.48 22.71 5.76
N ALA A 152 -6.53 23.45 5.41
CA ALA A 152 -7.78 22.91 4.88
C ALA A 152 -7.70 22.36 3.43
N LYS A 153 -6.59 22.60 2.71
CA LYS A 153 -6.34 22.17 1.33
C LYS A 153 -5.16 21.19 1.23
N VAL A 154 -4.15 21.34 2.09
CA VAL A 154 -2.92 20.57 2.06
C VAL A 154 -2.62 19.99 3.44
N ASP A 155 -2.37 18.68 3.50
CA ASP A 155 -1.88 18.00 4.70
C ASP A 155 -0.67 17.12 4.35
N GLU A 156 0.53 17.68 4.50
CA GLU A 156 1.78 17.00 4.15
C GLU A 156 2.11 15.80 5.05
N ARG A 157 1.38 15.60 6.16
CA ARG A 157 1.45 14.35 6.94
C ARG A 157 1.02 13.14 6.10
N MET A 158 0.18 13.36 5.09
CA MET A 158 -0.28 12.35 4.13
C MET A 158 0.67 12.17 2.92
N ASN A 159 1.75 12.94 2.82
CA ASN A 159 2.77 12.81 1.78
C ASN A 159 3.96 12.00 2.31
N ILE A 160 4.31 10.88 1.65
CA ILE A 160 5.36 9.97 2.14
C ILE A 160 6.75 10.61 2.21
N VAL A 161 7.11 11.46 1.25
CA VAL A 161 8.41 12.15 1.21
C VAL A 161 8.46 13.21 2.31
N ALA A 162 7.49 14.14 2.29
CA ALA A 162 7.45 15.25 3.25
C ALA A 162 7.38 14.73 4.70
N ALA A 163 6.48 13.78 4.99
CA ALA A 163 6.36 13.20 6.33
C ALA A 163 7.63 12.45 6.78
N SER A 164 8.37 11.80 5.87
CA SER A 164 9.64 11.13 6.23
C SER A 164 10.75 12.15 6.50
N GLN A 165 10.81 13.24 5.73
CA GLN A 165 11.68 14.39 6.02
C GLN A 165 11.28 15.12 7.31
N GLY A 166 9.98 15.14 7.65
CA GLY A 166 9.48 15.62 8.93
C GLY A 166 9.92 14.73 10.10
N ALA A 167 9.79 13.41 9.96
CA ALA A 167 10.26 12.43 10.95
C ALA A 167 11.76 12.55 11.19
N ALA A 168 12.53 12.78 10.12
CA ALA A 168 13.96 13.00 10.20
C ALA A 168 14.38 14.29 10.94
N ARG A 169 13.49 15.28 11.03
CA ARG A 169 13.72 16.56 11.71
C ARG A 169 13.22 16.59 13.17
N LEU A 170 12.62 15.51 13.67
CA LEU A 170 12.26 15.40 15.08
C LEU A 170 13.54 15.42 15.97
N PRO A 171 13.51 16.06 17.15
CA PRO A 171 14.60 15.94 18.13
C PRO A 171 14.84 14.49 18.55
N GLU A 172 16.08 14.10 18.86
CA GLU A 172 16.44 12.74 19.26
C GLU A 172 15.61 12.21 20.43
N GLU A 173 15.27 13.07 21.39
CA GLU A 173 14.33 12.76 22.48
C GLU A 173 12.99 12.26 21.92
N LYS A 174 12.36 13.01 21.01
CA LYS A 174 11.08 12.65 20.38
C LYS A 174 11.24 11.43 19.46
N GLN A 175 12.37 11.26 18.76
CA GLN A 175 12.68 10.05 18.00
C GLN A 175 12.71 8.79 18.90
N SER A 176 13.29 8.90 20.11
CA SER A 176 13.33 7.82 21.11
C SER A 176 11.95 7.47 21.71
N LEU A 177 10.95 8.35 21.55
CA LEU A 177 9.57 8.12 21.97
C LEU A 177 8.72 7.44 20.89
N LEU A 178 9.11 7.47 19.62
CA LEU A 178 8.35 6.80 18.54
C LEU A 178 8.14 5.28 18.83
N PRO A 179 9.15 4.51 19.30
CA PRO A 179 8.94 3.14 19.74
C PRO A 179 8.01 3.00 20.96
N LYS A 180 7.92 4.01 21.83
CA LYS A 180 7.06 3.97 23.03
C LYS A 180 5.60 4.28 22.72
N LEU A 181 5.34 5.06 21.66
CA LEU A 181 3.98 5.27 21.13
C LEU A 181 3.46 3.99 20.45
N ALA A 182 4.31 3.33 19.67
CA ALA A 182 4.05 2.02 19.06
C ALA A 182 3.74 0.87 20.04
N VAL A 183 4.08 1.02 21.33
CA VAL A 183 3.85 0.02 22.40
C VAL A 183 2.46 0.12 23.04
N TYR A 184 1.68 1.18 22.75
CA TYR A 184 0.28 1.27 23.14
C TYR A 184 -0.66 0.92 21.96
N PRO A 185 -1.19 -0.32 21.88
CA PRO A 185 -2.12 -0.70 20.81
C PRO A 185 -3.47 0.03 20.98
N SER A 186 -3.57 1.20 20.35
CA SER A 186 -4.81 2.01 20.29
C SER A 186 -5.65 1.72 19.04
N PHE A 187 -5.35 0.61 18.35
CA PHE A 187 -6.09 0.08 17.20
C PHE A 187 -6.78 -1.24 17.57
N LEU A 188 -7.83 -1.11 18.37
CA LEU A 188 -9.04 -1.95 18.32
C LEU A 188 -10.18 -1.11 17.73
#